data_AF-A0A7X9KJI9-F1
#
_entry.id   AF-A0A7X9KJI9-F1
#
_cell.length_a   1.000
_cell.length_b   1.000
_cell.length_c   1.000
_cell.angle_alpha   90.00
_cell.angle_beta   90.00
_cell.angle_gamma   90.00
#
_symmetry.space_group_name_H-M   'P 1'
#
loop_
_entity.id
_entity.type
_entity.pdbx_description
1 polymer ?
#
loop_
_entity_poly.entity_id
_entity_poly.type
_entity_poly.pdbx_seq_one_letter_code
_entity_poly.pdbx_strand_id
1 'polypeptide(L)'
;MGIKRKAPHHGNTRRQWGSDHRDQPIPIVAPPISDRRIMIGRLAIVLTVSAWFTYVFLTIVQQFVEGDASSARLVIEAIVYIIVVTALTASAMAYLITRIGFFYRSRAHHRAPRAEIDHFFTQSVPTVTVLVPSYQEDERVIRTTLLSAALQEHPHLRVVLLIDDPPNPTTNAAREMLNTARQLPSKIQGELSAPLARAVAALEHFENIQMGDRQPSAQDMRDLASHYEFSAIWLRELGARQEIIDHADTFFVEHVLGALARDLEVIAEALTAGADEGASLPTDRLLELYRRLVATFRAELTSFERKQYVSSSHAANKAMNLNSYIALMGGSYQEIATPLGRALVPCSPRHADLTVPDPDYVLTLDADSVLLPEYCARILHLLEQSG
;
A
#
# COMPACT_ATOMS: atom_id res chain seq x y z
N MET A 1 15.78 15.50 41.18
CA MET A 1 14.64 16.40 40.96
C MET A 1 14.10 16.14 39.57
N GLY A 2 13.31 15.06 39.42
CA GLY A 2 12.87 14.54 38.11
C GLY A 2 11.44 14.97 37.82
N ILE A 3 11.27 15.87 36.85
CA ILE A 3 9.96 16.31 36.38
C ILE A 3 9.37 15.20 35.52
N LYS A 4 8.44 14.41 36.08
CA LYS A 4 7.57 13.52 35.30
C LYS A 4 6.68 14.39 34.41
N ARG A 5 6.95 14.40 33.09
CA ARG A 5 6.03 14.96 32.09
C ARG A 5 4.73 14.12 32.10
N LYS A 6 3.61 14.76 32.44
CA LYS A 6 2.26 14.19 32.30
C LYS A 6 1.96 13.99 30.82
N ALA A 7 1.50 12.80 30.45
CA ALA A 7 0.92 12.53 29.13
C ALA A 7 -0.32 13.44 28.92
N PRO A 8 -0.59 13.90 27.68
CA PRO A 8 -1.74 14.75 27.41
C PRO A 8 -3.04 13.95 27.57
N HIS A 9 -3.95 14.46 28.39
CA HIS A 9 -5.32 13.95 28.50
C HIS A 9 -6.03 14.10 27.16
N HIS A 10 -6.27 12.98 26.47
CA HIS A 10 -7.19 12.97 25.34
C HIS A 10 -8.61 13.23 25.85
N GLY A 11 -9.22 14.29 25.33
CA GLY A 11 -10.64 14.60 25.56
C GLY A 11 -11.48 13.39 25.18
N ASN A 12 -12.36 13.00 26.08
CA ASN A 12 -13.20 11.81 25.96
C ASN A 12 -14.32 12.07 24.92
N THR A 13 -13.98 12.04 23.64
CA THR A 13 -14.97 12.07 22.56
C THR A 13 -15.79 10.79 22.61
N ARG A 14 -17.11 10.91 22.78
CA ARG A 14 -18.05 9.78 22.75
C ARG A 14 -17.87 9.01 21.44
N ARG A 15 -17.20 7.86 21.50
CA ARG A 15 -16.93 6.97 20.37
C ARG A 15 -18.24 6.40 19.81
N GLN A 16 -18.38 6.41 18.49
CA GLN A 16 -19.55 5.93 17.77
C GLN A 16 -19.68 4.40 17.89
N TRP A 17 -20.89 3.91 18.16
CA TRP A 17 -21.15 2.48 18.24
C TRP A 17 -20.95 1.84 16.86
N GLY A 18 -20.04 0.86 16.76
CA GLY A 18 -19.67 0.20 15.50
C GLY A 18 -18.34 0.66 14.88
N SER A 19 -17.62 1.61 15.48
CA SER A 19 -16.24 1.92 15.07
C SER A 19 -15.32 0.71 15.33
N ASP A 20 -14.40 0.42 14.41
CA ASP A 20 -13.39 -0.63 14.65
C ASP A 20 -12.62 -0.31 15.94
N HIS A 21 -12.56 -1.28 16.84
CA HIS A 21 -11.92 -1.16 18.15
C HIS A 21 -10.46 -1.64 18.12
N ARG A 22 -9.96 -1.98 16.93
CA ARG A 22 -8.61 -2.51 16.75
C ARG A 22 -7.62 -1.37 16.58
N ASP A 23 -6.79 -1.20 17.59
CA ASP A 23 -5.61 -0.32 17.54
C ASP A 23 -4.40 -1.04 16.88
N GLN A 24 -4.52 -2.34 16.59
CA GLN A 24 -3.50 -3.14 15.91
C GLN A 24 -3.91 -3.43 14.46
N PRO A 25 -2.98 -3.38 13.49
CA PRO A 25 -3.25 -3.80 12.12
C PRO A 25 -3.74 -5.24 12.09
N ILE A 26 -4.41 -5.59 10.99
CA ILE A 26 -4.66 -7.00 10.69
C ILE A 26 -3.30 -7.71 10.74
N PRO A 27 -3.18 -8.79 11.54
CA PRO A 27 -1.91 -9.46 11.68
C PRO A 27 -1.42 -9.94 10.32
N ILE A 28 -0.11 -9.83 10.11
CA ILE A 28 0.58 -10.17 8.86
C ILE A 28 0.20 -11.58 8.35
N VAL A 29 -0.08 -12.50 9.29
CA VAL A 29 -0.77 -13.76 9.02
C VAL A 29 -2.06 -13.76 9.83
N ALA A 30 -3.20 -13.76 9.13
CA ALA A 30 -4.49 -13.90 9.79
C ALA A 30 -4.54 -15.25 10.53
N PRO A 31 -4.94 -15.29 11.81
CA PRO A 31 -5.09 -16.57 12.50
C PRO A 31 -6.10 -17.43 11.75
N PRO A 32 -5.86 -18.75 11.62
CA PRO A 32 -6.76 -19.63 10.90
C PRO A 32 -8.17 -19.55 11.51
N ILE A 33 -9.18 -19.44 10.64
CA ILE A 33 -10.57 -19.39 11.08
C ILE A 33 -10.95 -20.73 11.69
N SER A 34 -11.43 -20.72 12.93
CA SER A 34 -11.83 -21.94 13.64
C SER A 34 -13.02 -22.65 12.98
N ASP A 35 -13.04 -23.98 13.10
CA ASP A 35 -14.13 -24.82 12.57
C ASP A 35 -15.51 -24.40 13.08
N ARG A 36 -15.58 -23.95 14.34
CA ARG A 36 -16.81 -23.42 14.94
C ARG A 36 -17.36 -22.21 14.18
N ARG A 37 -16.50 -21.30 13.72
CA ARG A 37 -16.94 -20.11 12.95
C ARG A 37 -17.45 -20.49 11.56
N ILE A 38 -16.82 -21.48 10.92
CA ILE A 38 -17.29 -22.04 9.64
C ILE A 38 -18.66 -22.69 9.83
N MET A 39 -18.82 -23.51 10.88
CA MET A 39 -20.10 -24.15 11.22
C MET A 39 -21.21 -23.14 11.47
N ILE A 40 -20.95 -22.09 12.26
CA ILE A 40 -21.92 -21.00 12.50
C ILE A 40 -22.29 -20.29 11.18
N GLY A 41 -21.31 -20.04 10.30
CA GLY A 41 -21.57 -19.46 8.98
C GLY A 41 -22.49 -20.32 8.11
N ARG A 42 -22.26 -21.65 8.08
CA ARG A 42 -23.15 -22.60 7.38
C ARG A 42 -24.55 -22.62 7.98
N LEU A 43 -24.65 -22.64 9.31
CA LEU A 43 -25.93 -22.65 10.01
C LEU A 43 -26.73 -21.38 9.75
N ALA A 44 -26.07 -20.21 9.70
CA ALA A 44 -26.71 -18.95 9.36
C ALA A 44 -27.31 -18.97 7.95
N ILE A 45 -26.59 -19.51 6.96
CA ILE A 45 -27.10 -19.70 5.58
C ILE A 45 -28.35 -20.57 5.59
N VAL A 46 -28.27 -21.75 6.22
CA VAL A 46 -29.40 -22.69 6.30
C VAL A 46 -30.60 -22.05 6.99
N LEU A 47 -30.38 -21.37 8.11
CA LEU A 47 -31.44 -20.68 8.85
C LEU A 47 -32.10 -19.59 8.00
N THR A 48 -31.31 -18.78 7.26
CA THR A 48 -31.84 -17.73 6.38
C THR A 48 -32.68 -18.31 5.25
N VAL A 49 -32.24 -19.37 4.57
CA VAL A 49 -33.03 -20.05 3.53
C VAL A 49 -34.33 -20.62 4.11
N SER A 50 -34.24 -21.33 5.23
CA SER A 50 -35.40 -21.96 5.87
C SER A 50 -36.41 -20.93 6.36
N ALA A 51 -35.96 -19.84 6.97
CA ALA A 51 -36.81 -18.75 7.43
C ALA A 51 -37.51 -18.06 6.25
N TRP A 52 -36.80 -17.78 5.16
CA TRP A 52 -37.39 -17.23 3.94
C TRP A 52 -38.43 -18.17 3.32
N PHE A 53 -38.12 -19.46 3.19
CA PHE A 53 -39.06 -20.43 2.65
C PHE A 53 -40.32 -20.53 3.50
N THR A 54 -40.16 -20.59 4.83
CA THR A 54 -41.28 -20.61 5.79
C THR A 54 -42.13 -19.35 5.66
N TYR A 55 -41.48 -18.18 5.58
CA TYR A 55 -42.16 -16.90 5.43
C TYR A 55 -42.98 -16.82 4.13
N VAL A 56 -42.38 -17.18 3.00
CA VAL A 56 -43.05 -17.19 1.69
C VAL A 56 -44.22 -18.19 1.70
N PHE A 57 -44.01 -19.39 2.22
CA PHE A 57 -45.06 -20.40 2.33
C PHE A 57 -46.25 -19.91 3.17
N LEU A 58 -46.00 -19.40 4.38
CA LEU A 58 -47.06 -18.87 5.25
C LEU A 58 -47.80 -17.70 4.60
N THR A 59 -47.07 -16.80 3.92
CA THR A 59 -47.68 -15.67 3.23
C THR A 59 -48.57 -16.12 2.07
N ILE A 60 -48.14 -17.13 1.30
CA ILE A 60 -48.95 -17.70 0.21
C ILE A 60 -50.22 -18.35 0.78
N VAL A 61 -50.10 -19.16 1.83
CA VAL A 61 -51.25 -19.84 2.45
C VAL A 61 -52.26 -18.82 3.00
N GLN A 62 -51.80 -17.86 3.81
CA GLN A 62 -52.68 -16.85 4.41
C GLN A 62 -53.37 -15.95 3.37
N GLN A 63 -52.60 -15.42 2.42
CA GLN A 63 -53.13 -14.42 1.49
C GLN A 63 -53.96 -15.05 0.36
N PHE A 64 -53.61 -16.23 -0.13
CA PHE A 64 -54.21 -16.82 -1.34
C PHE A 64 -55.05 -18.08 -1.09
N VAL A 65 -54.81 -18.83 0.00
CA VAL A 65 -55.55 -20.07 0.29
C VAL A 65 -56.64 -19.82 1.34
N GLU A 66 -56.30 -19.12 2.42
CA GLU A 66 -57.25 -18.77 3.49
C GLU A 66 -58.13 -17.56 3.13
N GLY A 67 -57.73 -16.77 2.12
CA GLY A 67 -58.58 -15.78 1.46
C GLY A 67 -58.58 -14.39 2.09
N ASP A 68 -57.61 -14.04 2.93
CA ASP A 68 -57.52 -12.72 3.58
C ASP A 68 -57.33 -11.56 2.57
N ALA A 69 -56.78 -11.83 1.38
CA ALA A 69 -56.65 -10.85 0.30
C ALA A 69 -57.96 -10.65 -0.47
N SER A 70 -58.99 -10.13 0.19
CA SER A 70 -60.33 -9.92 -0.38
C SER A 70 -60.41 -8.82 -1.45
N SER A 71 -59.32 -8.09 -1.71
CA SER A 71 -59.27 -7.01 -2.72
C SER A 71 -58.00 -7.07 -3.57
N ALA A 72 -58.10 -6.64 -4.83
CA ALA A 72 -56.97 -6.60 -5.78
C ALA A 72 -55.78 -5.77 -5.26
N ARG A 73 -56.04 -4.72 -4.45
CA ARG A 73 -55.01 -3.92 -3.81
C ARG A 73 -54.18 -4.74 -2.81
N LEU A 74 -54.83 -5.53 -1.96
CA LEU A 74 -54.16 -6.38 -0.97
C LEU A 74 -53.31 -7.47 -1.64
N VAL A 75 -53.79 -8.03 -2.76
CA VAL A 75 -53.03 -8.99 -3.57
C VAL A 75 -51.74 -8.36 -4.12
N ILE A 76 -51.84 -7.16 -4.71
CA ILE A 76 -50.66 -6.45 -5.24
C ILE A 76 -49.68 -6.12 -4.12
N GLU A 77 -50.17 -5.65 -2.97
CA GLU A 77 -49.34 -5.34 -1.80
C GLU A 77 -48.58 -6.57 -1.29
N ALA A 78 -49.26 -7.72 -1.20
CA ALA A 78 -48.63 -8.98 -0.82
C ALA A 78 -47.55 -9.44 -1.82
N ILE A 79 -47.81 -9.32 -3.13
CA ILE A 79 -46.82 -9.65 -4.17
C ILE A 79 -45.59 -8.75 -4.05
N VAL A 80 -45.79 -7.44 -3.94
CA VAL A 80 -44.69 -6.48 -3.77
C VAL A 80 -43.91 -6.78 -2.49
N TYR A 81 -44.58 -7.10 -1.39
CA TYR A 81 -43.93 -7.45 -0.13
C TYR A 81 -43.07 -8.71 -0.26
N ILE A 82 -43.59 -9.78 -0.89
CA ILE A 82 -42.82 -11.01 -1.14
C ILE A 82 -41.58 -10.72 -1.99
N ILE A 83 -41.71 -9.88 -3.03
CA ILE A 83 -40.58 -9.49 -3.89
C ILE A 83 -39.52 -8.76 -3.07
N VAL A 84 -39.92 -7.77 -2.26
CA VAL A 84 -39.00 -6.99 -1.41
C VAL A 84 -38.29 -7.88 -0.39
N VAL A 85 -39.03 -8.72 0.34
CA VAL A 85 -38.44 -9.65 1.32
C VAL A 85 -37.47 -10.61 0.64
N THR A 86 -37.84 -11.15 -0.53
CA THR A 86 -36.97 -12.06 -1.30
C THR A 86 -35.70 -11.35 -1.75
N ALA A 87 -35.78 -10.11 -2.23
CA ALA A 87 -34.61 -9.33 -2.62
C ALA A 87 -33.69 -9.03 -1.42
N LEU A 88 -34.25 -8.68 -0.27
CA LEU A 88 -33.49 -8.47 0.97
C LEU A 88 -32.83 -9.76 1.47
N THR A 89 -33.55 -10.89 1.43
CA THR A 89 -32.98 -12.21 1.75
C THR A 89 -31.86 -12.57 0.79
N ALA A 90 -32.03 -12.33 -0.52
CA ALA A 90 -30.99 -12.60 -1.52
C ALA A 90 -29.73 -11.78 -1.27
N SER A 91 -29.87 -10.50 -0.90
CA SER A 91 -28.74 -9.64 -0.49
C SER A 91 -28.02 -10.18 0.76
N ALA A 92 -28.79 -10.55 1.80
CA ALA A 92 -28.22 -11.17 3.00
C ALA A 92 -27.52 -12.51 2.68
N MET A 93 -28.08 -13.30 1.77
CA MET A 93 -27.50 -14.56 1.30
C MET A 93 -26.17 -14.34 0.58
N ALA A 94 -26.11 -13.35 -0.32
CA ALA A 94 -24.88 -12.98 -1.02
C ALA A 94 -23.77 -12.59 -0.03
N TYR A 95 -24.10 -11.83 1.02
CA TYR A 95 -23.16 -11.52 2.10
C TYR A 95 -22.71 -12.78 2.87
N LEU A 96 -23.62 -13.67 3.25
CA LEU A 96 -23.27 -14.89 3.98
C LEU A 96 -22.39 -15.84 3.15
N ILE A 97 -22.69 -15.99 1.86
CA ILE A 97 -21.90 -16.81 0.92
C ILE A 97 -20.51 -16.20 0.70
N THR A 98 -20.40 -14.90 0.47
CA THR A 98 -19.09 -14.25 0.31
C THR A 98 -18.27 -14.35 1.60
N ARG A 99 -18.90 -14.23 2.77
CA ARG A 99 -18.28 -14.41 4.09
C ARG A 99 -17.79 -15.84 4.33
N ILE A 100 -18.56 -16.86 3.95
CA ILE A 100 -18.08 -18.26 4.09
C ILE A 100 -16.96 -18.57 3.09
N GLY A 101 -17.03 -18.02 1.87
CA GLY A 101 -15.94 -18.07 0.90
C GLY A 101 -14.65 -17.44 1.44
N PHE A 102 -14.75 -16.31 2.15
CA PHE A 102 -13.63 -15.73 2.88
C PHE A 102 -13.08 -16.69 3.94
N PHE A 103 -13.92 -17.37 4.74
CA PHE A 103 -13.42 -18.32 5.74
C PHE A 103 -12.62 -19.48 5.12
N TYR A 104 -13.07 -20.02 4.00
CA TYR A 104 -12.32 -21.07 3.29
C TYR A 104 -10.99 -20.56 2.74
N ARG A 105 -11.00 -19.40 2.06
CA ARG A 105 -9.77 -18.81 1.51
C ARG A 105 -8.77 -18.48 2.63
N SER A 106 -9.22 -17.87 3.73
CA SER A 106 -8.35 -17.55 4.85
C SER A 106 -7.76 -18.78 5.55
N ARG A 107 -8.45 -19.93 5.50
CA ARG A 107 -7.90 -21.19 6.01
C ARG A 107 -6.89 -21.84 5.06
N ALA A 108 -7.13 -21.75 3.76
CA ALA A 108 -6.25 -22.31 2.73
C ALA A 108 -5.05 -21.40 2.42
N HIS A 109 -5.14 -20.11 2.75
CA HIS A 109 -4.10 -19.14 2.47
C HIS A 109 -2.85 -19.42 3.30
N HIS A 110 -1.77 -19.72 2.60
CA HIS A 110 -0.43 -19.78 3.15
C HIS A 110 0.36 -18.60 2.58
N ARG A 111 0.99 -17.83 3.45
CA ARG A 111 1.82 -16.70 3.05
C ARG A 111 3.12 -17.24 2.46
N ALA A 112 3.48 -16.80 1.25
CA ALA A 112 4.78 -17.14 0.65
C ALA A 112 5.91 -16.76 1.63
N PRO A 113 6.80 -17.71 1.99
CA PRO A 113 7.99 -17.44 2.77
C PRO A 113 8.84 -16.34 2.13
N ARG A 114 9.52 -15.55 2.97
CA ARG A 114 10.33 -14.42 2.47
C ARG A 114 11.44 -14.89 1.53
N ALA A 115 12.06 -16.04 1.81
CA ALA A 115 13.10 -16.61 0.98
C ALA A 115 12.63 -16.89 -0.47
N GLU A 116 11.37 -17.29 -0.67
CA GLU A 116 10.83 -17.49 -2.02
C GLU A 116 10.66 -16.16 -2.78
N ILE A 117 10.29 -15.09 -2.07
CA ILE A 117 10.16 -13.75 -2.64
C ILE A 117 11.53 -13.18 -3.01
N ASP A 118 12.50 -13.30 -2.09
CA ASP A 118 13.87 -12.83 -2.35
C ASP A 118 14.46 -13.58 -3.55
N HIS A 119 14.26 -14.90 -3.64
CA HIS A 119 14.69 -15.71 -4.79
C HIS A 119 14.02 -15.28 -6.10
N PHE A 120 12.71 -14.98 -6.09
CA PHE A 120 12.01 -14.46 -7.27
C PHE A 120 12.69 -13.19 -7.82
N PHE A 121 13.06 -12.24 -6.95
CA PHE A 121 13.77 -11.02 -7.35
C PHE A 121 15.23 -11.24 -7.79
N THR A 122 15.78 -12.44 -7.65
CA THR A 122 17.08 -12.78 -8.28
C THR A 122 16.95 -13.11 -9.77
N GLN A 123 15.77 -13.54 -10.22
CA GLN A 123 15.53 -14.01 -11.59
C GLN A 123 14.86 -12.96 -12.47
N SER A 124 13.87 -12.27 -11.91
CA SER A 124 13.10 -11.22 -12.60
C SER A 124 12.81 -10.07 -11.65
N VAL A 125 13.11 -8.85 -12.09
CA VAL A 125 12.78 -7.64 -11.34
C VAL A 125 11.88 -6.76 -12.22
N PRO A 126 10.57 -7.01 -12.25
CA PRO A 126 9.66 -6.18 -13.02
C PRO A 126 9.70 -4.75 -12.49
N THR A 127 9.63 -3.77 -13.37
CA THR A 127 9.61 -2.35 -13.02
C THR A 127 8.24 -1.94 -12.47
N VAL A 128 8.23 -1.09 -11.44
CA VAL A 128 6.98 -0.65 -10.79
C VAL A 128 6.90 0.85 -10.69
N THR A 129 5.78 1.41 -11.13
CA THR A 129 5.42 2.81 -10.88
C THR A 129 4.22 2.90 -9.94
N VAL A 130 4.40 3.55 -8.79
CA VAL A 130 3.33 3.90 -7.85
C VAL A 130 2.78 5.27 -8.22
N LEU A 131 1.48 5.37 -8.47
CA LEU A 131 0.77 6.60 -8.79
C LEU A 131 -0.06 7.06 -7.58
N VAL A 132 0.22 8.27 -7.11
CA VAL A 132 -0.44 8.88 -5.95
C VAL A 132 -1.23 10.11 -6.38
N PRO A 133 -2.53 10.00 -6.69
CA PRO A 133 -3.36 11.16 -6.99
C PRO A 133 -3.65 11.98 -5.73
N SER A 134 -3.34 13.27 -5.80
CA SER A 134 -3.57 14.24 -4.73
C SER A 134 -4.35 15.45 -5.25
N TYR A 135 -5.26 15.98 -4.42
CA TYR A 135 -5.96 17.24 -4.66
C TYR A 135 -6.09 17.99 -3.34
N GLN A 136 -5.37 19.11 -3.20
CA GLN A 136 -5.46 19.97 -2.02
C GLN A 136 -5.23 19.23 -0.67
N GLU A 137 -4.40 18.19 -0.70
CA GLU A 137 -4.06 17.41 0.49
C GLU A 137 -2.96 18.08 1.31
N ASP A 138 -2.98 17.84 2.62
CA ASP A 138 -1.95 18.33 3.54
C ASP A 138 -0.57 17.69 3.25
N GLU A 139 0.51 18.46 3.43
CA GLU A 139 1.89 17.97 3.30
C GLU A 139 2.12 16.69 4.09
N ARG A 140 1.61 16.63 5.33
CA ARG A 140 1.75 15.48 6.23
C ARG A 140 1.16 14.22 5.60
N VAL A 141 -0.04 14.33 5.04
CA VAL A 141 -0.80 13.21 4.45
C VAL A 141 -0.06 12.68 3.23
N ILE A 142 0.30 13.56 2.30
CA ILE A 142 1.05 13.19 1.09
C ILE A 142 2.41 12.60 1.48
N ARG A 143 3.11 13.18 2.45
CA ARG A 143 4.44 12.75 2.88
C ARG A 143 4.42 11.32 3.40
N THR A 144 3.49 10.99 4.29
CA THR A 144 3.31 9.66 4.85
C THR A 144 3.08 8.63 3.76
N THR A 145 2.20 8.94 2.81
CA THR A 145 1.89 8.09 1.66
C THR A 145 3.11 7.87 0.77
N LEU A 146 3.80 8.94 0.36
CA LEU A 146 4.99 8.87 -0.48
C LEU A 146 6.14 8.10 0.18
N LEU A 147 6.38 8.30 1.49
CA LEU A 147 7.39 7.55 2.23
C LEU A 147 7.03 6.07 2.34
N SER A 148 5.77 5.74 2.64
CA SER A 148 5.34 4.34 2.73
C SER A 148 5.46 3.59 1.41
N ALA A 149 5.27 4.31 0.30
CA ALA A 149 5.53 3.81 -1.05
C ALA A 149 7.02 3.70 -1.34
N ALA A 150 7.82 4.74 -1.08
CA ALA A 150 9.25 4.76 -1.39
C ALA A 150 10.09 3.75 -0.58
N LEU A 151 9.62 3.35 0.59
CA LEU A 151 10.26 2.33 1.45
C LEU A 151 9.82 0.89 1.12
N GLN A 152 9.08 0.69 0.02
CA GLN A 152 8.79 -0.65 -0.48
C GLN A 152 10.08 -1.25 -1.05
N GLU A 153 10.47 -2.42 -0.52
CA GLU A 153 11.71 -3.11 -0.87
C GLU A 153 11.70 -3.60 -2.32
N HIS A 154 12.07 -2.72 -3.26
CA HIS A 154 11.99 -3.01 -4.69
C HIS A 154 13.07 -2.26 -5.49
N PRO A 155 13.88 -2.93 -6.33
CA PRO A 155 15.05 -2.29 -6.94
C PRO A 155 14.72 -1.23 -8.00
N HIS A 156 13.58 -1.38 -8.68
CA HIS A 156 13.14 -0.53 -9.78
C HIS A 156 11.80 0.13 -9.47
N LEU A 157 11.79 0.92 -8.40
CA LEU A 157 10.59 1.59 -7.91
C LEU A 157 10.59 3.08 -8.27
N ARG A 158 9.52 3.52 -8.94
CA ARG A 158 9.21 4.92 -9.17
C ARG A 158 7.94 5.29 -8.41
N VAL A 159 7.93 6.42 -7.72
CA VAL A 159 6.74 6.96 -7.06
C VAL A 159 6.43 8.32 -7.66
N VAL A 160 5.20 8.50 -8.14
CA VAL A 160 4.77 9.72 -8.83
C VAL A 160 3.60 10.34 -8.09
N LEU A 161 3.82 11.54 -7.56
CA LEU A 161 2.75 12.37 -7.03
C LEU A 161 2.02 13.05 -8.19
N LEU A 162 0.76 12.68 -8.41
CA LEU A 162 -0.08 13.29 -9.42
C LEU A 162 -0.84 14.47 -8.79
N ILE A 163 -0.41 15.69 -9.08
CA ILE A 163 -0.96 16.91 -8.49
C ILE A 163 -2.15 17.37 -9.33
N ASP A 164 -3.33 17.43 -8.72
CA ASP A 164 -4.56 17.92 -9.35
C ASP A 164 -4.92 19.37 -8.98
N ASP A 165 -4.07 20.06 -8.23
CA ASP A 165 -4.30 21.43 -7.83
C ASP A 165 -4.35 22.39 -9.04
N PRO A 166 -5.13 23.49 -8.98
CA PRO A 166 -5.10 24.52 -10.02
C PRO A 166 -3.68 25.10 -10.16
N PRO A 167 -3.11 25.20 -11.38
CA PRO A 167 -1.71 25.60 -11.56
C PRO A 167 -1.44 27.06 -11.18
N ASN A 168 -2.48 27.90 -11.19
CA ASN A 168 -2.45 29.32 -10.85
C ASN A 168 -3.43 29.61 -9.69
N PRO A 169 -3.10 29.23 -8.44
CA PRO A 169 -3.98 29.41 -7.30
C PRO A 169 -4.17 30.89 -6.95
N THR A 170 -5.41 31.25 -6.56
CA THR A 170 -5.82 32.62 -6.22
C THR A 170 -5.48 33.02 -4.79
N THR A 171 -5.42 32.07 -3.86
CA THR A 171 -5.11 32.33 -2.44
C THR A 171 -3.66 32.02 -2.10
N ASN A 172 -3.12 32.70 -1.09
CA ASN A 172 -1.75 32.44 -0.62
C ASN A 172 -1.61 31.02 -0.04
N ALA A 173 -2.59 30.57 0.75
CA ALA A 173 -2.60 29.23 1.31
C ALA A 173 -2.57 28.13 0.23
N ALA A 174 -3.37 28.27 -0.84
CA ALA A 174 -3.33 27.30 -1.95
C ALA A 174 -2.01 27.35 -2.74
N ARG A 175 -1.38 28.52 -2.84
CA ARG A 175 -0.05 28.66 -3.47
C ARG A 175 1.04 27.99 -2.64
N GLU A 176 1.01 28.15 -1.33
CA GLU A 176 1.93 27.49 -0.40
C GLU A 176 1.78 25.97 -0.47
N MET A 177 0.56 25.46 -0.36
CA MET A 177 0.25 24.04 -0.45
C MET A 177 0.71 23.42 -1.78
N LEU A 178 0.44 24.07 -2.91
CA LEU A 178 0.89 23.61 -4.23
C LEU A 178 2.42 23.59 -4.35
N ASN A 179 3.10 24.63 -3.85
CA ASN A 179 4.57 24.66 -3.85
C ASN A 179 5.16 23.56 -2.98
N THR A 180 4.55 23.29 -1.83
CA THR A 180 4.92 22.19 -0.96
C THR A 180 4.75 20.84 -1.66
N ALA A 181 3.60 20.59 -2.28
CA ALA A 181 3.34 19.36 -3.04
C ALA A 181 4.37 19.15 -4.17
N ARG A 182 4.73 20.21 -4.90
CA ARG A 182 5.76 20.16 -5.95
C ARG A 182 7.14 19.79 -5.43
N GLN A 183 7.53 20.29 -4.26
CA GLN A 183 8.86 20.07 -3.67
C GLN A 183 8.98 18.73 -2.93
N LEU A 184 7.87 18.21 -2.41
CA LEU A 184 7.87 17.07 -1.49
C LEU A 184 8.55 15.80 -2.04
N PRO A 185 8.36 15.38 -3.32
CA PRO A 185 9.10 14.25 -3.89
C PRO A 185 10.62 14.41 -3.78
N SER A 186 11.14 15.58 -4.14
CA SER A 186 12.58 15.86 -4.09
C SER A 186 13.13 15.92 -2.65
N LYS A 187 12.34 16.44 -1.69
CA LYS A 187 12.70 16.45 -0.27
C LYS A 187 12.84 15.02 0.27
N ILE A 188 11.86 14.16 -0.01
CA ILE A 188 11.86 12.76 0.43
C ILE A 188 13.04 12.00 -0.21
N GLN A 189 13.29 12.19 -1.50
CA GLN A 189 14.43 11.58 -2.17
C GLN A 189 15.77 12.05 -1.55
N GLY A 190 15.85 13.32 -1.16
CA GLY A 190 16.98 13.87 -0.40
C GLY A 190 17.16 13.21 0.96
N GLU A 191 16.09 12.96 1.70
CA GLU A 191 16.15 12.25 2.99
C GLU A 191 16.63 10.80 2.85
N LEU A 192 16.15 10.09 1.82
CA LEU A 192 16.53 8.69 1.53
C LEU A 192 17.95 8.55 0.96
N SER A 193 18.55 9.65 0.49
CA SER A 193 19.86 9.62 -0.18
C SER A 193 20.99 9.11 0.72
N ALA A 194 20.98 9.44 2.01
CA ALA A 194 22.02 9.03 2.96
C ALA A 194 22.04 7.51 3.22
N PRO A 195 20.92 6.87 3.62
CA PRO A 195 20.91 5.42 3.79
C PRO A 195 21.11 4.69 2.45
N LEU A 196 20.58 5.20 1.34
CA LEU A 196 20.80 4.61 0.01
C LEU A 196 22.28 4.64 -0.39
N ALA A 197 22.96 5.78 -0.26
CA ALA A 197 24.37 5.91 -0.62
C ALA A 197 25.25 4.97 0.22
N ARG A 198 24.96 4.84 1.52
CA ARG A 198 25.65 3.89 2.40
C ARG A 198 25.44 2.44 1.95
N ALA A 199 24.19 2.05 1.65
CA ALA A 199 23.86 0.69 1.22
C ALA A 199 24.52 0.35 -0.14
N VAL A 200 24.51 1.29 -1.09
CA VAL A 200 25.16 1.12 -2.41
C VAL A 200 26.66 0.97 -2.26
N ALA A 201 27.31 1.86 -1.50
CA ALA A 201 28.76 1.77 -1.27
C ALA A 201 29.16 0.45 -0.59
N ALA A 202 28.31 -0.06 0.32
CA ALA A 202 28.54 -1.33 0.99
C ALA A 202 28.42 -2.54 0.05
N LEU A 203 27.41 -2.54 -0.83
CA LEU A 203 27.24 -3.56 -1.88
C LEU A 203 28.44 -3.54 -2.84
N GLU A 204 28.80 -2.37 -3.37
CA GLU A 204 29.93 -2.22 -4.28
C GLU A 204 31.25 -2.67 -3.64
N HIS A 205 31.46 -2.34 -2.36
CA HIS A 205 32.64 -2.78 -1.61
C HIS A 205 32.70 -4.31 -1.52
N PHE A 206 31.59 -4.96 -1.17
CA PHE A 206 31.53 -6.41 -1.06
C PHE A 206 31.71 -7.09 -2.43
N GLU A 207 31.06 -6.61 -3.49
CA GLU A 207 31.23 -7.12 -4.85
C GLU A 207 32.70 -7.03 -5.31
N ASN A 208 33.38 -5.92 -5.01
CA ASN A 208 34.80 -5.74 -5.32
C ASN A 208 35.71 -6.74 -4.59
N ILE A 209 35.43 -7.04 -3.33
CA ILE A 209 36.19 -8.04 -2.57
C ILE A 209 35.98 -9.44 -3.15
N GLN A 210 34.75 -9.77 -3.56
CA GLN A 210 34.41 -11.10 -4.06
C GLN A 210 34.94 -11.39 -5.47
N MET A 211 35.28 -10.37 -6.27
CA MET A 211 35.96 -10.55 -7.56
C MET A 211 37.33 -11.25 -7.46
N GLY A 212 37.92 -11.34 -6.26
CA GLY A 212 39.16 -12.09 -6.02
C GLY A 212 38.97 -13.57 -5.63
N ASP A 213 37.77 -14.16 -5.81
CA ASP A 213 37.40 -15.52 -5.37
C ASP A 213 37.66 -15.79 -3.87
N ARG A 214 37.66 -14.71 -3.06
CA ARG A 214 37.83 -14.83 -1.61
C ARG A 214 36.58 -15.45 -1.00
N GLN A 215 36.78 -16.47 -0.17
CA GLN A 215 35.70 -17.04 0.62
C GLN A 215 35.20 -16.01 1.64
N PRO A 216 33.86 -15.85 1.79
CA PRO A 216 33.31 -15.04 2.85
C PRO A 216 33.77 -15.49 4.24
N SER A 217 33.78 -14.54 5.17
CA SER A 217 34.24 -14.73 6.53
C SER A 217 33.19 -14.24 7.53
N ALA A 218 33.39 -14.57 8.80
CA ALA A 218 32.60 -13.99 9.89
C ALA A 218 32.70 -12.46 9.95
N GLN A 219 33.81 -11.87 9.47
CA GLN A 219 33.94 -10.41 9.43
C GLN A 219 32.99 -9.78 8.41
N ASP A 220 32.81 -10.41 7.24
CA ASP A 220 31.86 -9.91 6.23
C ASP A 220 30.42 -9.90 6.75
N MET A 221 30.06 -10.90 7.56
CA MET A 221 28.76 -10.93 8.24
C MET A 221 28.61 -9.81 9.26
N ARG A 222 29.66 -9.49 10.04
CA ARG A 222 29.64 -8.36 10.98
C ARG A 222 29.57 -7.02 10.25
N ASP A 223 30.29 -6.87 9.15
CA ASP A 223 30.28 -5.67 8.34
C ASP A 223 28.87 -5.43 7.77
N LEU A 224 28.26 -6.48 7.17
CA LEU A 224 26.87 -6.44 6.72
C LEU A 224 25.88 -6.13 7.85
N ALA A 225 26.03 -6.76 9.02
CA ALA A 225 25.18 -6.51 10.19
C ALA A 225 25.21 -5.02 10.60
N SER A 226 26.38 -4.38 10.56
CA SER A 226 26.52 -2.95 10.87
C SER A 226 25.75 -2.03 9.91
N HIS A 227 25.58 -2.45 8.64
CA HIS A 227 24.79 -1.69 7.67
C HIS A 227 23.29 -1.84 7.90
N TYR A 228 22.83 -3.03 8.31
CA TYR A 228 21.46 -3.25 8.75
C TYR A 228 21.12 -2.48 10.03
N GLU A 229 22.01 -2.51 11.03
CA GLU A 229 21.85 -1.76 12.29
C GLU A 229 21.75 -0.26 12.04
N PHE A 230 22.66 0.31 11.24
CA PHE A 230 22.59 1.70 10.82
C PHE A 230 21.22 2.05 10.19
N SER A 231 20.75 1.18 9.30
CA SER A 231 19.51 1.39 8.56
C SER A 231 18.28 1.32 9.46
N ALA A 232 18.28 0.41 10.44
CA ALA A 232 17.24 0.35 11.46
C ALA A 232 17.23 1.61 12.34
N ILE A 233 18.40 2.06 12.82
CA ILE A 233 18.52 3.29 13.60
C ILE A 233 18.00 4.49 12.81
N TRP A 234 18.39 4.60 11.54
CA TRP A 234 17.91 5.68 10.66
C TRP A 234 16.38 5.70 10.54
N LEU A 235 15.74 4.52 10.38
CA LEU A 235 14.28 4.42 10.34
C LEU A 235 13.62 4.82 11.67
N ARG A 236 14.23 4.46 12.80
CA ARG A 236 13.76 4.88 14.13
C ARG A 236 13.86 6.39 14.30
N GLU A 237 14.95 7.00 13.84
CA GLU A 237 15.15 8.46 13.87
C GLU A 237 14.19 9.19 12.93
N LEU A 238 13.90 8.62 11.76
CA LEU A 238 12.85 9.13 10.87
C LEU A 238 11.49 9.13 11.58
N GLY A 239 11.13 8.02 12.23
CA GLY A 239 9.91 7.91 13.02
C GLY A 239 9.85 8.88 14.20
N ALA A 240 10.97 9.11 14.89
CA ALA A 240 11.04 10.04 16.02
C ALA A 240 10.90 11.52 15.62
N ARG A 241 11.22 11.86 14.36
CA ARG A 241 11.05 13.22 13.80
C ARG A 241 9.65 13.45 13.20
N GLN A 242 8.87 12.39 13.01
CA GLN A 242 7.53 12.49 12.44
C GLN A 242 6.59 13.13 13.47
N GLU A 243 5.86 14.16 13.05
CA GLU A 243 4.79 14.73 13.87
C GLU A 243 3.61 13.76 13.94
N ILE A 244 3.08 13.53 15.15
CA ILE A 244 1.95 12.63 15.40
C ILE A 244 0.75 13.49 15.80
N ILE A 245 -0.20 13.64 14.87
CA ILE A 245 -1.44 14.39 15.07
C ILE A 245 -2.61 13.43 15.26
N ASP A 246 -2.65 12.35 14.47
CA ASP A 246 -3.76 11.40 14.45
C ASP A 246 -3.30 9.93 14.46
N HIS A 247 -4.28 9.03 14.38
CA HIS A 247 -4.04 7.59 14.37
C HIS A 247 -3.33 7.10 13.11
N ALA A 248 -3.44 7.81 11.98
CA ALA A 248 -2.74 7.44 10.75
C ALA A 248 -1.23 7.70 10.87
N ASP A 249 -0.83 8.80 11.54
CA ASP A 249 0.58 9.06 11.84
C ASP A 249 1.16 8.00 12.79
N THR A 250 0.43 7.66 13.87
CA THR A 250 0.84 6.59 14.78
C THR A 250 0.99 5.28 14.02
N PHE A 251 0.03 4.94 13.16
CA PHE A 251 0.07 3.74 12.35
C PHE A 251 1.32 3.69 11.46
N PHE A 252 1.62 4.78 10.74
CA PHE A 252 2.80 4.88 9.91
C PHE A 252 4.10 4.67 10.70
N VAL A 253 4.26 5.38 11.82
CA VAL A 253 5.48 5.29 12.63
C VAL A 253 5.65 3.88 13.22
N GLU A 254 4.60 3.26 13.75
CA GLU A 254 4.72 1.97 14.45
C GLU A 254 4.74 0.76 13.51
N HIS A 255 3.94 0.80 12.45
CA HIS A 255 3.63 -0.35 11.59
C HIS A 255 4.25 -0.27 10.20
N VAL A 256 4.78 0.88 9.80
CA VAL A 256 5.62 1.00 8.60
C VAL A 256 7.08 1.14 9.02
N LEU A 257 7.46 2.29 9.60
CA LEU A 257 8.85 2.56 9.95
C LEU A 257 9.35 1.63 11.04
N GLY A 258 8.58 1.48 12.12
CA GLY A 258 8.93 0.62 13.24
C GLY A 258 8.92 -0.87 12.88
N ALA A 259 8.03 -1.30 11.99
CA ALA A 259 7.99 -2.69 11.52
C ALA A 259 9.20 -3.01 10.64
N LEU A 260 9.52 -2.13 9.69
CA LEU A 260 10.71 -2.27 8.85
C LEU A 260 11.99 -2.22 9.69
N ALA A 261 12.11 -1.29 10.63
CA ALA A 261 13.26 -1.21 11.53
C ALA A 261 13.47 -2.51 12.33
N ARG A 262 12.40 -3.07 12.91
CA ARG A 262 12.46 -4.36 13.63
C ARG A 262 12.93 -5.51 12.74
N ASP A 263 12.49 -5.55 11.49
CA ASP A 263 12.92 -6.58 10.55
C ASP A 263 14.43 -6.47 10.25
N LEU A 264 14.93 -5.25 10.02
CA LEU A 264 16.35 -4.99 9.83
C LEU A 264 17.18 -5.30 11.09
N GLU A 265 16.66 -5.00 12.29
CA GLU A 265 17.27 -5.34 13.59
C GLU A 265 17.44 -6.85 13.73
N VAL A 266 16.40 -7.64 13.45
CA VAL A 266 16.44 -9.12 13.53
C VAL A 266 17.51 -9.70 12.61
N ILE A 267 17.70 -9.13 11.42
CA ILE A 267 18.73 -9.58 10.48
C ILE A 267 20.12 -9.23 10.99
N ALA A 268 20.32 -8.01 11.49
CA ALA A 268 21.59 -7.59 12.08
C ALA A 268 21.99 -8.49 13.27
N GLU A 269 21.04 -8.80 14.15
CA GLU A 269 21.23 -9.69 15.29
C GLU A 269 21.61 -11.11 14.84
N ALA A 270 20.89 -11.66 13.85
CA ALA A 270 21.17 -13.00 13.32
C ALA A 270 22.55 -13.10 12.64
N LEU A 271 22.93 -12.08 11.87
CA LEU A 271 24.26 -12.01 11.24
C LEU A 271 25.38 -11.90 12.29
N THR A 272 25.19 -11.10 13.32
CA THR A 272 26.16 -10.93 14.41
C THR A 272 26.32 -12.23 15.19
N ALA A 273 25.20 -12.85 15.61
CA ALA A 273 25.22 -14.11 16.34
C ALA A 273 25.90 -15.23 15.54
N GLY A 274 25.57 -15.38 14.25
CA GLY A 274 26.21 -16.36 13.38
C GLY A 274 27.72 -16.12 13.24
N ALA A 275 28.15 -14.86 13.12
CA ALA A 275 29.57 -14.52 13.05
C ALA A 275 30.33 -14.81 14.35
N ASP A 276 29.68 -14.67 15.51
CA ASP A 276 30.25 -14.95 16.83
C ASP A 276 30.39 -16.46 17.09
N GLU A 277 29.51 -17.27 16.49
CA GLU A 277 29.63 -18.73 16.45
C GLU A 277 30.64 -19.23 15.41
N GLY A 278 31.27 -18.32 14.65
CA GLY A 278 32.23 -18.66 13.60
C GLY A 278 31.60 -19.20 12.31
N ALA A 279 30.29 -19.06 12.14
CA ALA A 279 29.62 -19.37 10.89
C ALA A 279 29.98 -18.35 9.80
N SER A 280 29.85 -18.77 8.56
CA SER A 280 29.93 -17.89 7.40
C SER A 280 28.83 -18.24 6.40
N LEU A 281 28.09 -17.22 5.97
CA LEU A 281 27.09 -17.38 4.92
C LEU A 281 27.77 -17.48 3.54
N PRO A 282 27.19 -18.24 2.60
CA PRO A 282 27.69 -18.28 1.23
C PRO A 282 27.59 -16.90 0.57
N THR A 283 28.48 -16.63 -0.40
CA THR A 283 28.59 -15.35 -1.11
C THR A 283 27.26 -14.87 -1.64
N ASP A 284 26.49 -15.76 -2.29
CA ASP A 284 25.20 -15.44 -2.89
C ASP A 284 24.21 -14.91 -1.85
N ARG A 285 24.22 -15.49 -0.64
CA ARG A 285 23.31 -15.07 0.43
C ARG A 285 23.69 -13.70 0.98
N LEU A 286 24.98 -13.38 1.08
CA LEU A 286 25.43 -12.04 1.47
C LEU A 286 25.08 -11.01 0.41
N LEU A 287 25.27 -11.32 -0.88
CA LEU A 287 24.88 -10.46 -2.00
C LEU A 287 23.37 -10.19 -2.01
N GLU A 288 22.53 -11.21 -1.78
CA GLU A 288 21.07 -11.03 -1.66
C GLU A 288 20.71 -10.03 -0.56
N LEU A 289 21.35 -10.12 0.61
CA LEU A 289 21.10 -9.22 1.72
C LEU A 289 21.58 -7.78 1.44
N TYR A 290 22.76 -7.59 0.84
CA TYR A 290 23.21 -6.27 0.41
C TYR A 290 22.27 -5.64 -0.63
N ARG A 291 21.85 -6.42 -1.64
CA ARG A 291 20.91 -5.97 -2.68
C ARG A 291 19.55 -5.61 -2.08
N ARG A 292 19.06 -6.40 -1.14
CA ARG A 292 17.85 -6.10 -0.38
C ARG A 292 17.96 -4.75 0.32
N LEU A 293 19.07 -4.52 1.03
CA LEU A 293 19.27 -3.25 1.74
C LEU A 293 19.27 -2.04 0.80
N VAL A 294 19.89 -2.18 -0.38
CA VAL A 294 19.80 -1.16 -1.45
C VAL A 294 18.36 -0.98 -1.92
N ALA A 295 17.63 -2.07 -2.17
CA ALA A 295 16.24 -2.04 -2.63
C ALA A 295 15.28 -1.41 -1.63
N THR A 296 15.57 -1.46 -0.32
CA THR A 296 14.76 -0.81 0.73
C THR A 296 14.74 0.71 0.63
N PHE A 297 15.85 1.33 0.20
CA PHE A 297 16.00 2.80 0.16
C PHE A 297 16.02 3.37 -1.26
N ARG A 298 15.95 2.51 -2.28
CA ARG A 298 15.98 2.92 -3.68
C ARG A 298 14.57 3.20 -4.19
N ALA A 299 14.28 4.48 -4.38
CA ALA A 299 13.07 4.93 -5.08
C ALA A 299 13.37 6.21 -5.87
N GLU A 300 12.78 6.31 -7.07
CA GLU A 300 12.75 7.56 -7.82
C GLU A 300 11.43 8.28 -7.53
N LEU A 301 11.48 9.47 -6.92
CA LEU A 301 10.30 10.25 -6.60
C LEU A 301 10.15 11.44 -7.55
N THR A 302 9.01 11.53 -8.22
CA THR A 302 8.68 12.64 -9.13
C THR A 302 7.26 13.14 -8.89
N SER A 303 6.92 14.27 -9.50
CA SER A 303 5.55 14.78 -9.53
C SER A 303 5.13 15.09 -10.96
N PHE A 304 3.83 15.02 -11.21
CA PHE A 304 3.23 15.40 -12.48
C PHE A 304 1.96 16.21 -12.21
N GLU A 305 1.88 17.39 -12.82
CA GLU A 305 0.77 18.33 -12.61
C GLU A 305 -0.01 18.49 -13.91
N ARG A 306 -1.00 17.62 -14.13
CA ARG A 306 -1.67 17.51 -15.43
C ARG A 306 -2.33 18.81 -15.90
N LYS A 307 -2.83 19.63 -14.95
CA LYS A 307 -3.56 20.87 -15.24
C LYS A 307 -2.65 21.98 -15.76
N GLN A 308 -1.32 21.78 -15.77
CA GLN A 308 -0.42 22.67 -16.49
C GLN A 308 -0.57 22.54 -18.02
N TYR A 309 -1.10 21.42 -18.52
CA TYR A 309 -1.09 21.10 -19.94
C TYR A 309 -2.49 21.11 -20.54
N VAL A 310 -2.67 21.83 -21.65
CA VAL A 310 -3.94 21.87 -22.41
C VAL A 310 -4.22 20.59 -23.17
N SER A 311 -3.18 19.79 -23.42
CA SER A 311 -3.28 18.46 -24.04
C SER A 311 -3.77 17.38 -23.07
N SER A 312 -3.89 17.69 -21.77
CA SER A 312 -4.37 16.79 -20.72
C SER A 312 -5.81 17.11 -20.34
N SER A 313 -6.53 16.16 -19.75
CA SER A 313 -7.86 16.45 -19.19
C SER A 313 -7.76 17.41 -18.00
N HIS A 314 -8.73 18.31 -17.85
CA HIS A 314 -8.86 19.25 -16.71
C HIS A 314 -10.03 18.91 -15.77
N ALA A 315 -10.80 17.85 -16.06
CA ALA A 315 -11.98 17.52 -15.26
C ALA A 315 -11.59 17.15 -13.82
N ALA A 316 -12.21 17.75 -12.81
CA ALA A 316 -11.82 17.65 -11.40
C ALA A 316 -12.23 16.31 -10.74
N ASN A 317 -11.58 15.20 -11.13
CA ASN A 317 -11.73 13.91 -10.46
C ASN A 317 -10.41 13.12 -10.46
N LYS A 318 -10.22 12.27 -9.44
CA LYS A 318 -9.01 11.43 -9.26
C LYS A 318 -8.75 10.51 -10.45
N ALA A 319 -9.82 9.96 -11.06
CA ALA A 319 -9.71 9.05 -12.20
C ALA A 319 -9.05 9.71 -13.43
N MET A 320 -9.38 10.97 -13.73
CA MET A 320 -8.77 11.70 -14.83
C MET A 320 -7.31 12.04 -14.54
N ASN A 321 -6.92 12.18 -13.28
CA ASN A 321 -5.53 12.40 -12.92
C ASN A 321 -4.67 11.18 -13.23
N LEU A 322 -5.13 9.99 -12.79
CA LEU A 322 -4.52 8.71 -13.13
C LEU A 322 -4.47 8.48 -14.64
N ASN A 323 -5.62 8.60 -15.32
CA ASN A 323 -5.70 8.33 -16.77
C ASN A 323 -4.83 9.28 -17.59
N SER A 324 -4.67 10.54 -17.16
CA SER A 324 -3.81 11.50 -17.87
C SER A 324 -2.34 11.09 -17.80
N TYR A 325 -1.88 10.58 -16.65
CA TYR A 325 -0.50 10.10 -16.53
C TYR A 325 -0.28 8.76 -17.24
N ILE A 326 -1.24 7.83 -17.11
CA ILE A 326 -1.18 6.52 -17.80
C ILE A 326 -1.14 6.70 -19.32
N ALA A 327 -1.91 7.65 -19.87
CA ALA A 327 -1.89 7.95 -21.30
C ALA A 327 -0.54 8.49 -21.82
N LEU A 328 0.38 8.89 -20.92
CA LEU A 328 1.72 9.34 -21.27
C LEU A 328 2.77 8.22 -21.16
N MET A 329 2.47 7.09 -20.52
CA MET A 329 3.44 6.01 -20.29
C MET A 329 4.05 5.49 -21.59
N GLY A 330 5.35 5.22 -21.55
CA GLY A 330 6.16 4.84 -22.71
C GLY A 330 6.50 5.96 -23.69
N GLY A 331 6.04 7.18 -23.42
CA GLY A 331 6.22 8.33 -24.30
C GLY A 331 7.32 9.31 -23.87
N SER A 332 7.81 10.06 -24.85
CA SER A 332 8.68 11.22 -24.69
C SER A 332 7.98 12.45 -25.25
N TYR A 333 7.95 13.54 -24.48
CA TYR A 333 7.15 14.72 -24.77
C TYR A 333 7.98 16.00 -24.62
N GLN A 334 7.74 16.94 -25.52
CA GLN A 334 8.27 18.30 -25.44
C GLN A 334 7.17 19.24 -24.94
N GLU A 335 7.52 20.16 -24.05
CA GLU A 335 6.64 21.21 -23.58
C GLU A 335 6.62 22.37 -24.60
N ILE A 336 5.48 22.57 -25.26
CA ILE A 336 5.32 23.62 -26.27
C ILE A 336 4.30 24.65 -25.80
N ALA A 337 4.66 25.93 -25.84
CA ALA A 337 3.73 27.02 -25.63
C ALA A 337 2.81 27.18 -26.84
N THR A 338 1.50 27.05 -26.64
CA THR A 338 0.47 27.29 -27.66
C THR A 338 -0.38 28.51 -27.30
N PRO A 339 -1.16 29.08 -28.23
CA PRO A 339 -2.09 30.16 -27.91
C PRO A 339 -3.13 29.81 -26.85
N LEU A 340 -3.44 28.52 -26.66
CA LEU A 340 -4.39 28.03 -25.65
C LEU A 340 -3.73 27.75 -24.30
N GLY A 341 -2.41 27.68 -24.23
CA GLY A 341 -1.63 27.30 -23.05
C GLY A 341 -0.49 26.33 -23.40
N ARG A 342 0.20 25.83 -22.37
CA ARG A 342 1.29 24.86 -22.55
C ARG A 342 0.72 23.49 -22.93
N ALA A 343 1.33 22.79 -23.89
CA ALA A 343 0.93 21.45 -24.31
C ALA A 343 2.11 20.48 -24.26
N LEU A 344 1.83 19.21 -24.02
CA LEU A 344 2.79 18.11 -24.21
C LEU A 344 2.62 17.56 -25.62
N VAL A 345 3.66 17.64 -26.43
CA VAL A 345 3.66 17.12 -27.81
C VAL A 345 4.64 15.95 -27.91
N PRO A 346 4.22 14.78 -28.42
CA PRO A 346 5.11 13.64 -28.62
C PRO A 346 6.35 14.03 -29.43
N CYS A 347 7.52 13.60 -28.99
CA CYS A 347 8.81 13.90 -29.61
C CYS A 347 9.79 12.74 -29.46
N SER A 348 10.95 12.85 -30.12
CA SER A 348 12.05 11.89 -29.90
C SER A 348 12.66 12.07 -28.50
N PRO A 349 13.12 11.00 -27.81
CA PRO A 349 13.70 11.09 -26.46
C PRO A 349 14.83 12.12 -26.28
N ARG A 350 15.62 12.38 -27.34
CA ARG A 350 16.71 13.36 -27.30
C ARG A 350 16.26 14.81 -27.11
N HIS A 351 15.01 15.13 -27.41
CA HIS A 351 14.44 16.47 -27.35
C HIS A 351 13.34 16.58 -26.29
N ALA A 352 13.20 15.55 -25.44
CA ALA A 352 12.09 15.45 -24.50
C ALA A 352 12.36 16.27 -23.24
N ASP A 353 11.37 17.07 -22.86
CA ASP A 353 11.33 17.76 -21.55
C ASP A 353 10.73 16.84 -20.48
N LEU A 354 9.82 15.94 -20.89
CA LEU A 354 9.21 14.91 -20.05
C LEU A 354 9.33 13.55 -20.73
N THR A 355 9.92 12.57 -20.02
CA THR A 355 9.88 11.16 -20.43
C THR A 355 9.17 10.37 -19.34
N VAL A 356 8.17 9.58 -19.74
CA VAL A 356 7.36 8.76 -18.84
C VAL A 356 7.67 7.29 -19.14
N PRO A 357 8.21 6.52 -18.17
CA PRO A 357 8.53 5.12 -18.41
C PRO A 357 7.26 4.29 -18.68
N ASP A 358 7.45 3.12 -19.30
CA ASP A 358 6.43 2.09 -19.47
C ASP A 358 6.74 0.95 -18.49
N PRO A 359 6.24 1.01 -17.23
CA PRO A 359 6.56 0.02 -16.22
C PRO A 359 5.79 -1.28 -16.45
N ASP A 360 6.35 -2.41 -16.03
CA ASP A 360 5.67 -3.71 -16.07
C ASP A 360 4.40 -3.71 -15.20
N TYR A 361 4.45 -2.98 -14.07
CA TYR A 361 3.31 -2.83 -13.17
C TYR A 361 3.06 -1.38 -12.73
N VAL A 362 1.77 -1.07 -12.57
CA VAL A 362 1.29 0.19 -12.00
C VAL A 362 0.54 -0.09 -10.70
N LEU A 363 0.98 0.53 -9.60
CA LEU A 363 0.27 0.51 -8.32
C LEU A 363 -0.40 1.86 -8.09
N THR A 364 -1.72 1.90 -7.94
CA THR A 364 -2.44 3.13 -7.62
C THR A 364 -2.70 3.22 -6.12
N LEU A 365 -2.36 4.35 -5.50
CA LEU A 365 -2.47 4.56 -4.06
C LEU A 365 -3.09 5.92 -3.77
N ASP A 366 -4.21 5.99 -3.05
CA ASP A 366 -4.77 7.29 -2.65
C ASP A 366 -3.79 8.08 -1.77
N ALA A 367 -3.85 9.42 -1.83
CA ALA A 367 -2.93 10.31 -1.12
C ALA A 367 -2.95 10.17 0.42
N ASP A 368 -3.97 9.52 0.99
CA ASP A 368 -4.15 9.24 2.42
C ASP A 368 -3.99 7.75 2.77
N SER A 369 -3.54 6.93 1.82
CA SER A 369 -3.33 5.50 2.01
C SER A 369 -1.88 5.17 2.35
N VAL A 370 -1.69 4.24 3.29
CA VAL A 370 -0.36 3.83 3.76
C VAL A 370 -0.09 2.39 3.36
N LEU A 371 1.06 2.15 2.73
CA LEU A 371 1.51 0.80 2.41
C LEU A 371 2.30 0.20 3.57
N LEU A 372 1.93 -1.03 3.95
CA LEU A 372 2.74 -1.82 4.87
C LEU A 372 4.03 -2.29 4.18
N PRO A 373 5.11 -2.56 4.94
CA PRO A 373 6.32 -3.14 4.38
C PRO A 373 6.04 -4.45 3.63
N GLU A 374 6.87 -4.74 2.62
CA GLU A 374 6.77 -5.92 1.75
C GLU A 374 5.51 -6.00 0.86
N TYR A 375 4.62 -5.00 0.86
CA TYR A 375 3.38 -5.05 0.06
C TYR A 375 3.69 -5.24 -1.42
N CYS A 376 4.55 -4.38 -1.99
CA CYS A 376 4.91 -4.45 -3.42
C CYS A 376 5.59 -5.78 -3.76
N ALA A 377 6.59 -6.19 -2.96
CA ALA A 377 7.32 -7.43 -3.18
C ALA A 377 6.38 -8.65 -3.24
N ARG A 378 5.36 -8.67 -2.37
CA ARG A 378 4.40 -9.79 -2.27
C ARG A 378 3.38 -9.81 -3.38
N ILE A 379 2.82 -8.66 -3.75
CA ILE A 379 1.79 -8.62 -4.78
C ILE A 379 2.39 -8.96 -6.15
N LEU A 380 3.61 -8.49 -6.45
CA LEU A 380 4.32 -8.85 -7.69
C LEU A 380 4.59 -10.34 -7.77
N HIS A 381 5.16 -10.92 -6.71
CA HIS A 381 5.40 -12.35 -6.64
C HIS A 381 4.14 -13.18 -6.90
N LEU A 382 2.99 -12.76 -6.36
CA LEU A 382 1.71 -13.44 -6.58
C LEU A 382 1.16 -13.29 -8.01
N LEU A 383 1.34 -12.12 -8.63
CA LEU A 383 0.91 -11.87 -10.01
C LEU A 383 1.73 -12.70 -11.00
N GLU A 384 3.03 -12.82 -10.78
CA GLU A 384 3.96 -13.56 -11.65
C GLU A 384 3.83 -15.09 -11.49
N GLN A 385 3.36 -15.57 -10.33
CA GLN A 385 3.01 -16.99 -10.15
C GLN A 385 1.76 -17.41 -10.91
N SER A 386 0.89 -16.46 -11.26
CA SER A 386 -0.40 -16.73 -11.90
C SER A 386 -0.35 -16.59 -13.43
N GLY A 387 0.84 -16.33 -13.98
CA GLY A 387 1.12 -16.16 -15.41
C GLY A 387 1.44 -17.45 -16.14
#